data_AF-D4GN69-F1
#
_entry.id   AF-D4GN69-F1
#
_cell.length_a   1.000
_cell.length_b   1.000
_cell.length_c   1.000
_cell.angle_alpha   90.00
_cell.angle_beta   90.00
_cell.angle_gamma   90.00
#
_symmetry.space_group_name_H-M   'P 1'
#
loop_
_entity.id
_entity.type
_entity.pdbx_description
1 polymer ?
#
loop_
_entity_poly.entity_id
_entity_poly.type
_entity_poly.pdbx_seq_one_letter_code
_entity_poly.pdbx_strand_id
1 'polypeptide(L)'
;MEFKMKILIGAAVLFSSFAANASFVHPMDFDGSEAQKQEVIQYIQGKVKAAYCEGQLDMCQPTTLRMMEQQNLKAFKKLTEATDRKVMDRVIKDYCKGSIDMCNYSTIQMMYNKNVKADTQKLTW
;
A
#
# COMPACT_ATOMS: atom_id res chain seq x y z
N MET A 1 -11.20 -21.56 -62.78
CA MET A 1 -10.23 -20.69 -62.09
C MET A 1 -11.04 -19.75 -61.22
N GLU A 2 -11.29 -20.05 -59.94
CA GLU A 2 -10.33 -20.04 -58.81
C GLU A 2 -9.65 -18.66 -58.74
N PHE A 3 -9.76 -17.84 -57.69
CA PHE A 3 -9.51 -18.14 -56.28
C PHE A 3 -10.38 -17.24 -55.35
N LYS A 4 -10.99 -17.85 -54.32
CA LYS A 4 -11.57 -17.16 -53.16
C LYS A 4 -10.43 -16.65 -52.26
N MET A 5 -10.36 -15.35 -52.02
CA MET A 5 -9.52 -14.79 -50.95
C MET A 5 -10.39 -14.48 -49.73
N LYS A 6 -10.39 -15.39 -48.75
CA LYS A 6 -10.97 -15.16 -47.43
C LYS A 6 -10.02 -14.27 -46.62
N ILE A 7 -10.33 -12.99 -46.50
CA ILE A 7 -9.61 -12.09 -45.59
C ILE A 7 -10.21 -12.27 -44.20
N LEU A 8 -9.57 -13.10 -43.39
CA LEU A 8 -9.78 -13.15 -41.94
C LEU A 8 -9.18 -11.87 -41.34
N ILE A 9 -10.01 -10.87 -41.09
CA ILE A 9 -9.61 -9.69 -40.31
C ILE A 9 -9.55 -10.14 -38.85
N GLY A 10 -8.34 -10.50 -38.40
CA GLY A 10 -8.06 -10.83 -37.01
C GLY A 10 -8.33 -9.63 -36.11
N ALA A 11 -9.22 -9.79 -35.14
CA ALA A 11 -9.43 -8.82 -34.08
C ALA A 11 -8.19 -8.80 -33.17
N ALA A 12 -7.31 -7.82 -33.36
CA ALA A 12 -6.26 -7.50 -32.41
C ALA A 12 -6.91 -6.90 -31.16
N VAL A 13 -7.21 -7.74 -30.16
CA VAL A 13 -7.59 -7.28 -28.83
C VAL A 13 -6.35 -6.65 -28.20
N LEU A 14 -6.26 -5.33 -28.28
CA LEU A 14 -5.33 -4.53 -27.49
C LEU A 14 -5.69 -4.74 -26.02
N PHE A 15 -5.04 -5.70 -25.37
CA PHE A 15 -4.97 -5.76 -23.91
C PHE A 15 -4.21 -4.52 -23.45
N SER A 16 -4.96 -3.44 -23.24
CA SER A 16 -4.46 -2.29 -22.51
C SER A 16 -4.20 -2.80 -21.10
N SER A 17 -2.94 -3.08 -20.79
CA SER A 17 -2.49 -3.38 -19.44
C SER A 17 -2.81 -2.14 -18.60
N PHE A 18 -3.95 -2.15 -17.90
CA PHE A 18 -4.23 -1.16 -16.89
C PHE A 18 -3.13 -1.29 -15.83
N ALA A 19 -2.17 -0.37 -15.84
CA ALA A 19 -1.26 -0.18 -14.73
C ALA A 19 -2.11 0.35 -13.56
N ALA A 20 -2.80 -0.55 -12.87
CA ALA A 20 -3.50 -0.24 -11.65
C ALA A 20 -2.42 0.14 -10.62
N ASN A 21 -2.32 1.43 -10.30
CA ASN A 21 -1.65 1.83 -9.08
C ASN A 21 -2.46 1.22 -7.94
N ALA A 22 -1.89 0.21 -7.29
CA ALA A 22 -2.56 -0.47 -6.18
C ALA A 22 -2.99 0.57 -5.15
N SER A 23 -4.27 0.56 -4.81
CA SER A 23 -4.84 1.54 -3.89
C SER A 23 -4.48 1.16 -2.46
N PHE A 24 -4.42 2.16 -1.58
CA PHE A 24 -4.25 1.93 -0.15
C PHE A 24 -5.45 1.14 0.39
N VAL A 25 -5.19 0.01 1.06
CA VAL A 25 -6.23 -0.80 1.72
C VAL A 25 -6.28 -0.38 3.19
N HIS A 26 -7.46 0.03 3.65
CA HIS A 26 -7.65 0.39 5.06
C HIS A 26 -7.56 -0.86 5.94
N PRO A 27 -6.61 -0.97 6.89
CA PRO A 27 -6.37 -2.22 7.61
C PRO A 27 -7.58 -2.75 8.40
N MET A 28 -8.40 -1.86 8.97
CA MET A 28 -9.60 -2.27 9.72
C MET A 28 -10.79 -2.65 8.83
N ASP A 29 -10.71 -2.37 7.52
CA ASP A 29 -11.73 -2.75 6.53
C ASP A 29 -11.26 -3.95 5.69
N PHE A 30 -10.14 -4.57 6.08
CA PHE A 30 -9.54 -5.69 5.36
C PHE A 30 -10.39 -6.96 5.54
N ASP A 31 -10.86 -7.51 4.42
CA ASP A 31 -11.75 -8.67 4.38
C ASP A 31 -11.01 -10.01 4.24
N GLY A 32 -9.69 -9.97 4.03
CA GLY A 32 -8.87 -11.18 3.87
C GLY A 32 -8.97 -11.86 2.50
N SER A 33 -9.66 -11.26 1.53
CA SER A 33 -9.75 -11.77 0.16
C SER A 33 -8.39 -11.79 -0.53
N GLU A 34 -8.22 -12.70 -1.49
CA GLU A 34 -7.01 -12.76 -2.30
C GLU A 34 -6.78 -11.46 -3.11
N ALA A 35 -7.86 -10.80 -3.52
CA ALA A 35 -7.78 -9.50 -4.19
C ALA A 35 -7.14 -8.44 -3.27
N GLN A 36 -7.66 -8.26 -2.05
CA GLN A 36 -7.08 -7.28 -1.13
C GLN A 36 -5.66 -7.66 -0.67
N LYS A 37 -5.35 -8.95 -0.50
CA LYS A 37 -3.97 -9.39 -0.21
C LYS A 37 -3.01 -8.94 -1.30
N GLN A 38 -3.40 -9.11 -2.56
CA GLN A 38 -2.60 -8.71 -3.70
C GLN A 38 -2.44 -7.18 -3.78
N GLU A 39 -3.51 -6.42 -3.53
CA GLU A 39 -3.47 -4.95 -3.47
C GLU A 39 -2.52 -4.47 -2.37
N VAL A 40 -2.57 -5.05 -1.17
CA VAL A 40 -1.67 -4.72 -0.05
C VAL A 40 -0.21 -4.98 -0.43
N ILE A 41 0.08 -6.13 -1.04
CA ILE A 41 1.45 -6.49 -1.45
C ILE A 41 1.97 -5.48 -2.50
N GLN A 42 1.18 -5.20 -3.53
CA GLN A 42 1.56 -4.27 -4.59
C GLN A 42 1.75 -2.84 -4.05
N TYR A 43 0.86 -2.40 -3.16
CA TYR A 43 0.97 -1.11 -2.50
C TYR A 43 2.28 -0.99 -1.71
N ILE A 44 2.60 -2.00 -0.91
CA ILE A 44 3.84 -2.05 -0.10
C ILE A 44 5.07 -2.02 -1.00
N GLN A 45 5.12 -2.86 -2.03
CA GLN A 45 6.25 -2.92 -2.96
C GLN A 45 6.44 -1.58 -3.69
N GLY A 46 5.35 -0.95 -4.14
CA GLY A 46 5.36 0.36 -4.77
C GLY A 46 5.92 1.45 -3.84
N LYS A 47 5.42 1.53 -2.60
CA LYS A 47 5.90 2.52 -1.62
C LYS A 47 7.35 2.30 -1.21
N VAL A 48 7.77 1.05 -1.00
CA VAL A 48 9.16 0.73 -0.65
C VAL A 48 10.09 1.06 -1.82
N LYS A 49 9.73 0.70 -3.04
CA LYS A 49 10.52 1.05 -4.22
C LYS A 49 10.67 2.56 -4.37
N ALA A 50 9.58 3.31 -4.29
CA ALA A 50 9.62 4.77 -4.37
C ALA A 50 10.51 5.38 -3.28
N ALA A 51 10.40 4.89 -2.04
CA ALA A 51 11.18 5.44 -0.93
C ALA A 51 12.69 5.13 -1.01
N TYR A 52 13.07 3.93 -1.47
CA TYR A 52 14.45 3.42 -1.36
C TYR A 52 15.22 3.39 -2.69
N CYS A 53 14.53 3.38 -3.83
CA CYS A 53 15.15 3.40 -5.16
C CYS A 53 15.01 4.76 -5.85
N GLU A 54 13.94 5.50 -5.57
CA GLU A 54 13.63 6.78 -6.22
C GLU A 54 13.87 7.98 -5.27
N GLY A 55 14.35 7.70 -4.05
CA GLY A 55 14.71 8.70 -3.05
C GLY A 55 16.08 9.35 -3.30
N GLN A 56 16.46 10.27 -2.40
CA GLN A 56 17.73 11.00 -2.48
C GLN A 56 18.98 10.12 -2.29
N LEU A 57 18.82 8.93 -1.72
CA LEU A 57 19.87 7.94 -1.52
C LEU A 57 19.48 6.67 -2.28
N ASP A 58 20.38 6.16 -3.14
CA ASP A 58 20.17 4.90 -3.87
C ASP A 58 20.41 3.70 -2.95
N MET A 59 19.38 3.38 -2.17
CA MET A 59 19.33 2.23 -1.27
C MET A 59 18.51 1.08 -1.87
N CYS A 60 18.55 0.93 -3.21
CA CYS A 60 17.74 -0.02 -3.96
C CYS A 60 18.23 -1.48 -3.89
N GLN A 61 19.00 -1.86 -2.85
CA GLN A 61 19.52 -3.21 -2.74
C GLN A 61 18.38 -4.20 -2.39
N PRO A 62 18.34 -5.40 -2.99
CA PRO A 62 17.28 -6.38 -2.74
C PRO A 62 17.07 -6.70 -1.25
N THR A 63 18.14 -6.76 -0.46
CA THR A 63 18.09 -6.98 0.99
C THR A 63 17.30 -5.88 1.71
N THR A 64 17.59 -4.62 1.38
CA THR A 64 16.86 -3.44 1.90
C THR A 64 15.39 -3.51 1.53
N LEU A 65 15.09 -3.74 0.25
CA LEU A 65 13.70 -3.76 -0.24
C LEU A 65 12.88 -4.86 0.45
N ARG A 66 13.38 -6.11 0.47
CA ARG A 66 12.67 -7.24 1.10
C ARG A 66 12.47 -7.03 2.60
N MET A 67 13.46 -6.48 3.29
CA MET A 67 13.34 -6.15 4.71
C MET A 67 12.24 -5.12 4.96
N MET A 68 12.22 -4.04 4.20
CA MET A 68 11.24 -2.96 4.38
C MET A 68 9.82 -3.36 3.97
N GLU A 69 9.69 -4.18 2.92
CA GLU A 69 8.40 -4.78 2.54
C GLU A 69 7.85 -5.69 3.64
N GLN A 70 8.70 -6.55 4.21
CA GLN A 70 8.30 -7.44 5.32
C GLN A 70 7.88 -6.65 6.57
N GLN A 71 8.59 -5.57 6.89
CA GLN A 71 8.22 -4.68 8.00
C GLN A 71 6.84 -4.05 7.79
N ASN A 72 6.57 -3.55 6.58
CA ASN A 72 5.27 -2.98 6.23
C ASN A 72 4.16 -4.03 6.25
N LEU A 73 4.41 -5.23 5.74
CA LEU A 73 3.42 -6.31 5.74
C LEU A 73 3.09 -6.76 7.17
N LYS A 74 4.12 -6.87 8.03
CA LYS A 74 3.93 -7.18 9.46
C LYS A 74 3.13 -6.07 10.16
N ALA A 75 3.41 -4.81 9.83
CA ALA A 75 2.68 -3.67 10.38
C ALA A 75 1.21 -3.69 9.94
N PHE A 76 0.93 -3.91 8.65
CA PHE A 76 -0.42 -4.06 8.10
C PHE A 76 -1.22 -5.12 8.87
N LYS A 77 -0.67 -6.35 8.98
CA LYS A 77 -1.33 -7.46 9.70
C LYS A 77 -1.62 -7.16 11.17
N LYS A 78 -0.77 -6.38 11.83
CA LYS A 78 -1.05 -5.94 13.21
C LYS A 78 -2.13 -4.85 13.26
N LEU A 79 -2.22 -4.01 12.23
CA LEU A 79 -3.24 -2.96 12.14
C LEU A 79 -4.63 -3.51 11.80
N THR A 80 -4.74 -4.71 11.22
CA THR A 80 -6.03 -5.39 11.06
C THR A 80 -6.62 -5.81 12.41
N GLU A 81 -5.81 -5.90 13.46
CA GLU A 81 -6.23 -6.21 14.85
C GLU A 81 -6.50 -4.94 15.67
N ALA A 82 -6.37 -3.74 15.08
CA ALA A 82 -6.63 -2.48 15.76
C ALA A 82 -8.12 -2.34 16.14
N THR A 83 -8.38 -1.65 17.25
CA THR A 83 -9.74 -1.49 17.80
C THR A 83 -10.25 -0.06 17.74
N ASP A 84 -9.38 0.95 17.75
CA ASP A 84 -9.79 2.35 17.74
C ASP A 84 -9.84 2.92 16.31
N ARG A 85 -11.04 2.87 15.71
CA ARG A 85 -11.27 3.38 14.35
C ARG A 85 -10.97 4.87 14.22
N LYS A 86 -11.31 5.68 15.24
CA LYS A 86 -11.14 7.14 15.16
C LYS A 86 -9.66 7.51 15.13
N VAL A 87 -8.84 6.84 15.94
CA VAL A 87 -7.38 7.03 15.93
C VAL A 87 -6.79 6.56 14.60
N MET A 88 -7.23 5.41 14.08
CA MET A 88 -6.76 4.90 12.79
C MET A 88 -7.07 5.87 11.63
N ASP A 89 -8.32 6.30 11.50
CA ASP A 89 -8.75 7.23 10.45
C ASP A 89 -7.98 8.55 10.51
N ARG A 90 -7.72 9.05 11.72
CA ARG A 90 -6.95 10.27 11.93
C ARG A 90 -5.50 10.11 11.49
N VAL A 91 -4.84 9.02 11.87
CA VAL A 91 -3.46 8.73 11.46
C VAL A 91 -3.37 8.58 9.94
N ILE A 92 -4.29 7.86 9.31
CA ILE A 92 -4.32 7.74 7.84
C ILE A 92 -4.51 9.11 7.20
N LYS A 93 -5.43 9.93 7.70
CA LYS A 93 -5.59 11.30 7.20
C LYS A 93 -4.29 12.11 7.30
N ASP A 94 -3.66 12.10 8.47
CA ASP A 94 -2.48 12.93 8.74
C ASP A 94 -1.25 12.51 7.92
N TYR A 95 -1.04 11.20 7.70
CA TYR A 95 0.17 10.67 7.07
C TYR A 95 0.00 10.22 5.62
N CYS A 96 -1.24 10.04 5.15
CA CYS A 96 -1.52 9.71 3.74
C CYS A 96 -2.10 10.85 2.92
N LYS A 97 -2.74 11.83 3.58
CA LYS A 97 -3.35 13.00 2.91
C LYS A 97 -2.71 14.32 3.39
N GLY A 98 -1.66 14.23 4.20
CA GLY A 98 -0.90 15.38 4.68
C GLY A 98 0.11 15.88 3.66
N SER A 99 0.85 16.93 4.04
CA SER A 99 1.88 17.58 3.23
C SER A 99 3.16 16.75 3.04
N ILE A 100 3.30 15.63 3.76
CA ILE A 100 4.40 14.68 3.60
C ILE A 100 3.80 13.31 3.30
N ASP A 101 4.14 12.73 2.15
CA ASP A 101 3.70 11.38 1.78
C ASP A 101 4.50 10.33 2.58
N MET A 102 4.07 10.11 3.82
CA MET A 102 4.56 9.05 4.71
C MET A 102 3.55 7.91 4.81
N CYS A 103 2.78 7.68 3.74
CA CYS A 103 1.70 6.71 3.71
C CYS A 103 2.23 5.27 3.56
N ASN A 104 2.89 4.75 4.58
CA ASN A 104 3.30 3.36 4.67
C ASN A 104 2.80 2.74 5.98
N TYR A 105 2.52 1.44 5.97
CA TYR A 105 1.87 0.78 7.10
C TYR A 105 2.73 0.77 8.36
N SER A 106 4.06 0.79 8.24
CA SER A 106 4.95 0.91 9.40
C SER A 106 4.80 2.26 10.12
N THR A 107 4.73 3.37 9.39
CA THR A 107 4.45 4.71 9.95
C THR A 107 3.06 4.75 10.58
N ILE A 108 2.04 4.25 9.87
CA ILE A 108 0.66 4.22 10.37
C ILE A 108 0.60 3.42 11.68
N GLN A 109 1.26 2.26 11.76
CA GLN A 109 1.30 1.48 12.99
C GLN A 109 1.95 2.21 14.14
N MET A 110 3.12 2.81 13.91
CA MET A 110 3.83 3.55 14.95
C MET A 110 2.95 4.66 15.51
N MET A 111 2.30 5.42 14.62
CA MET A 111 1.51 6.59 15.02
C MET A 111 0.16 6.20 15.63
N TYR A 112 -0.48 5.15 15.15
CA TYR A 112 -1.66 4.57 15.80
C TYR A 112 -1.34 4.18 17.25
N ASN A 113 -0.27 3.42 17.48
CA ASN A 113 0.12 2.97 18.82
C ASN A 113 0.46 4.15 19.74
N LYS A 114 1.16 5.17 19.23
CA LYS A 114 1.47 6.39 20.00
C LYS A 114 0.20 7.15 20.38
N ASN A 115 -0.74 7.31 19.45
CA ASN A 115 -1.96 8.05 19.68
C ASN A 115 -2.91 7.33 20.63
N VAL A 116 -3.07 6.00 20.50
CA VAL A 116 -3.86 5.21 21.48
C VAL A 116 -3.28 5.35 22.89
N LYS A 117 -1.96 5.33 23.03
CA LYS A 117 -1.31 5.54 24.33
C LYS A 117 -1.53 6.96 24.85
N ALA A 118 -1.35 7.97 24.00
CA ALA A 118 -1.43 9.38 24.37
C ALA A 118 -2.86 9.84 24.70
N ASP A 119 -3.90 9.23 24.13
CA ASP A 119 -5.30 9.60 24.35
C ASP A 119 -5.73 9.47 25.83
N THR A 120 -5.01 8.63 26.60
CA THR A 120 -5.24 8.46 28.04
C THR A 120 -4.39 9.36 28.92
N GLN A 121 -3.46 10.12 28.34
CA GLN A 121 -2.50 10.94 29.09
C GLN A 121 -3.02 12.38 29.22
N LYS A 122 -2.83 12.96 30.41
CA LYS A 122 -3.08 14.38 30.67
C LYS A 122 -1.89 14.97 31.41
N LEU A 123 -1.54 16.20 31.07
CA LEU A 123 -0.54 16.93 31.83
C LEU A 123 -1.11 17.25 33.22
N THR A 124 -0.30 17.02 34.24
CA THR A 124 -0.51 17.53 35.60
C THR A 124 0.62 18.49 35.92
N TRP A 125 0.33 19.48 36.77
CA TRP A 125 1.34 20.42 37.30
C TRP A 125 2.21 19.75 38.36
#